data_AF-I1E2D7-F1
#
_entry.id   AF-I1E2D7-F1
#
_cell.length_a   1.000
_cell.length_b   1.000
_cell.length_c   1.000
_cell.angle_alpha   90.00
_cell.angle_beta   90.00
_cell.angle_gamma   90.00
#
_symmetry.space_group_name_H-M   'P 1'
#
loop_
_entity.id
_entity.type
_entity.pdbx_description
1 polymer ?
#
loop_
_entity_poly.entity_id
_entity_poly.type
_entity_poly.pdbx_seq_one_letter_code
_entity_poly.pdbx_strand_id
1 'polypeptide(L)'
;MLIVLPLLGALTLTAISGQSWSTSEKRTLQSAINSALHSAEITRFYQLCKEQPADGSAPYSLTDKEQQRLQTLLQQKVHTQNIDQLLKLDSKLTQSVKANIVAPSSCEDSKAVQTLLDNYEVALFSLDIAMPLERAISRSTAVKTPQASSSAVQQLIDRSHAIALVNVVDKQQLNAVQQANYLHPDYSGRYVFKVQHGWRANINYYLGMHIFVADKDIDKLEKQWLIFLDKNGHFIKALEFNKARPYLNTLKDAQWRYDVYGNLHRN
;
A
#
# COMPACT_ATOMS: atom_id res chain seq x y z
N MET A 1 42.09 5.39 -51.25
CA MET A 1 41.64 5.28 -49.85
C MET A 1 40.42 6.16 -49.67
N LEU A 2 39.24 5.54 -49.56
CA LEU A 2 37.98 6.19 -49.19
C LEU A 2 37.19 5.11 -48.46
N ILE A 3 37.23 5.16 -47.12
CA ILE A 3 36.43 4.33 -46.23
C ILE A 3 35.37 5.26 -45.69
N VAL A 4 34.12 5.09 -46.11
CA VAL A 4 32.96 5.75 -45.49
C VAL A 4 32.01 4.65 -45.02
N LEU A 5 31.90 4.54 -43.70
CA LEU A 5 30.98 3.68 -42.96
C LEU A 5 29.52 3.95 -43.35
N PRO A 6 28.63 2.93 -43.31
CA PRO A 6 27.20 3.15 -43.36
C PRO A 6 26.73 3.72 -42.01
N LEU A 7 26.02 4.87 -42.07
CA LEU A 7 25.37 5.48 -40.93
C LEU A 7 24.28 4.55 -40.37
N LEU A 8 24.44 4.26 -39.08
CA LEU A 8 23.43 4.10 -38.04
C LEU A 8 22.04 3.63 -38.46
N GLY A 9 21.77 2.38 -38.07
CA GLY A 9 20.44 1.80 -38.03
C GLY A 9 19.43 2.67 -37.31
N ALA A 10 18.23 2.67 -37.89
CA ALA A 10 17.01 3.15 -37.28
C ALA A 10 16.88 2.54 -35.87
N LEU A 11 17.09 3.37 -34.85
CA LEU A 11 16.53 3.13 -33.52
C LEU A 11 15.02 3.28 -33.67
N THR A 12 14.37 2.14 -33.85
CA THR A 12 12.94 1.97 -33.63
C THR A 12 12.61 2.57 -32.26
N LEU A 13 11.83 3.65 -32.26
CA LEU A 13 11.06 4.04 -31.09
C LEU A 13 10.07 2.90 -30.81
N THR A 14 10.46 1.95 -29.99
CA THR A 14 9.49 1.16 -29.25
C THR A 14 8.87 2.11 -28.23
N ALA A 15 7.69 2.64 -28.58
CA ALA A 15 6.72 3.03 -27.57
C ALA A 15 6.59 1.83 -26.63
N ILE A 16 7.03 1.99 -25.38
CA ILE A 16 6.84 1.00 -24.32
C ILE A 16 5.36 1.09 -23.89
N SER A 17 4.45 0.75 -24.80
CA SER A 17 3.05 0.46 -24.52
C SER A 17 2.97 -1.00 -24.10
N GLY A 18 3.19 -1.25 -22.80
CA GLY A 18 3.17 -2.60 -22.26
C GLY A 18 3.52 -2.71 -20.78
N GLN A 19 3.15 -1.75 -19.93
CA GLN A 19 3.20 -2.00 -18.49
C GLN A 19 2.09 -2.99 -18.13
N SER A 20 2.42 -4.29 -18.10
CA SER A 20 1.50 -5.31 -17.61
C SER A 20 1.41 -5.22 -16.09
N TRP A 21 0.56 -4.33 -15.60
CA TRP A 21 0.22 -4.26 -14.18
C TRP A 21 -0.43 -5.57 -13.74
N SER A 22 -0.01 -6.10 -12.59
CA SER A 22 -0.71 -7.21 -11.95
C SER A 22 -2.14 -6.80 -11.58
N THR A 23 -3.02 -7.77 -11.34
CA THR A 23 -4.41 -7.50 -10.93
C THR A 23 -4.46 -6.64 -9.65
N SER A 24 -3.54 -6.86 -8.72
CA SER A 24 -3.41 -6.05 -7.50
C SER A 24 -3.03 -4.61 -7.83
N GLU A 25 -2.03 -4.40 -8.68
CA GLU A 25 -1.56 -3.06 -9.04
C GLU A 25 -2.62 -2.28 -9.82
N LYS A 26 -3.37 -2.96 -10.69
CA LYS A 26 -4.52 -2.35 -11.39
C LYS A 26 -5.58 -1.86 -10.39
N ARG A 27 -5.86 -2.62 -9.33
CA ARG A 27 -6.79 -2.20 -8.27
C ARG A 27 -6.25 -0.97 -7.53
N THR A 28 -4.96 -0.97 -7.16
CA THR A 28 -4.32 0.20 -6.53
C THR A 28 -4.40 1.45 -7.43
N LEU A 29 -4.11 1.30 -8.73
CA LEU A 29 -4.23 2.39 -9.72
C LEU A 29 -5.67 2.89 -9.84
N GLN A 30 -6.63 1.98 -9.91
CA GLN A 30 -8.05 2.32 -9.97
C GLN A 30 -8.49 3.09 -8.72
N SER A 31 -8.10 2.65 -7.52
CA SER A 31 -8.38 3.37 -6.28
C SER A 31 -7.72 4.76 -6.26
N ALA A 32 -6.47 4.88 -6.71
CA ALA A 32 -5.77 6.16 -6.78
C ALA A 32 -6.45 7.14 -7.76
N ILE A 33 -6.82 6.66 -8.96
CA ILE A 33 -7.54 7.44 -9.96
C ILE A 33 -8.93 7.84 -9.46
N ASN A 34 -9.66 6.91 -8.81
CA ASN A 34 -10.95 7.19 -8.17
C ASN A 34 -10.82 8.34 -7.17
N SER A 35 -9.90 8.25 -6.20
CA SER A 35 -9.74 9.28 -5.18
C SER A 35 -9.35 10.63 -5.77
N ALA A 36 -8.44 10.65 -6.75
CA ALA A 36 -7.99 11.87 -7.39
C ALA A 36 -9.11 12.56 -8.19
N LEU A 37 -9.89 11.80 -8.97
CA LEU A 37 -10.98 12.36 -9.76
C LEU A 37 -12.16 12.82 -8.89
N HIS A 38 -12.50 12.09 -7.83
CA HIS A 38 -13.53 12.55 -6.88
C HIS A 38 -13.10 13.83 -6.16
N SER A 39 -11.84 13.91 -5.72
CA SER A 39 -11.30 15.14 -5.11
C SER A 39 -11.32 16.34 -6.05
N ALA A 40 -10.96 16.12 -7.33
CA ALA A 40 -11.04 17.15 -8.36
C ALA A 40 -12.49 17.62 -8.60
N GLU A 41 -13.44 16.68 -8.63
CA GLU A 41 -14.86 16.99 -8.83
C GLU A 41 -15.47 17.75 -7.65
N ILE A 42 -15.14 17.38 -6.42
CA ILE A 42 -15.56 18.11 -5.20
C ILE A 42 -14.99 19.53 -5.25
N THR A 43 -13.72 19.68 -5.63
CA THR A 43 -13.06 21.00 -5.74
C THR A 43 -13.71 21.85 -6.82
N ARG A 44 -14.00 21.27 -8.00
CA ARG A 44 -14.73 21.94 -9.09
C ARG A 44 -16.09 22.43 -8.62
N PHE A 45 -16.86 21.54 -7.97
CA PHE A 45 -18.19 21.86 -7.47
C PHE A 45 -18.17 22.97 -6.41
N TYR A 46 -17.24 22.91 -5.47
CA TYR A 46 -17.06 23.95 -4.47
C TYR A 46 -16.80 25.33 -5.10
N GLN A 47 -15.94 25.41 -6.12
CA GLN A 47 -15.67 26.68 -6.81
C GLN A 47 -16.92 27.24 -7.51
N LEU A 48 -17.69 26.38 -8.19
CA LEU A 48 -18.94 26.78 -8.85
C LEU A 48 -19.97 27.35 -7.87
N CYS A 49 -20.10 26.75 -6.68
CA CYS A 49 -21.06 27.21 -5.69
C CYS A 49 -20.59 28.41 -4.88
N LYS A 50 -19.27 28.62 -4.77
CA LYS A 50 -18.71 29.84 -4.19
C LYS A 50 -19.01 31.08 -5.05
N GLU A 51 -19.08 30.91 -6.37
CA GLU A 51 -19.40 31.97 -7.32
C GLU A 51 -20.92 32.27 -7.42
N GLN A 52 -21.77 31.39 -6.88
CA GLN A 52 -23.23 31.55 -6.80
C GLN A 52 -23.69 31.51 -5.33
N PRO A 53 -23.56 32.60 -4.56
CA PRO A 53 -23.96 32.61 -3.16
C PRO A 53 -25.49 32.53 -3.05
N ALA A 54 -26.01 31.31 -2.88
CA ALA A 54 -27.33 31.11 -2.32
C ALA A 54 -27.20 31.28 -0.79
N ASP A 55 -28.10 32.09 -0.21
CA ASP A 55 -28.10 32.38 1.24
C ASP A 55 -28.04 31.09 2.07
N GLY A 56 -26.95 30.93 2.81
CA GLY A 56 -26.85 29.98 3.93
C GLY A 56 -26.27 28.59 3.66
N SER A 57 -25.84 28.25 2.44
CA SER A 57 -25.32 26.89 2.14
C SER A 57 -23.86 26.88 1.68
N ALA A 58 -22.93 26.83 2.64
CA ALA A 58 -21.63 26.22 2.38
C ALA A 58 -21.22 25.40 3.61
N PRO A 59 -20.96 24.09 3.43
CA PRO A 59 -19.60 23.63 3.74
C PRO A 59 -19.14 22.41 2.92
N TYR A 60 -19.40 22.34 1.61
CA TYR A 60 -18.96 21.17 0.82
C TYR A 60 -17.56 21.40 0.21
N SER A 61 -16.55 21.58 1.07
CA SER A 61 -15.14 21.63 0.64
C SER A 61 -14.33 20.55 1.33
N LEU A 62 -13.42 19.92 0.60
CA LEU A 62 -12.35 19.14 1.22
C LEU A 62 -11.49 20.06 2.09
N THR A 63 -11.25 19.63 3.31
CA THR A 63 -10.31 20.30 4.20
C THR A 63 -8.87 20.13 3.70
N ASP A 64 -7.98 21.08 4.03
CA ASP A 64 -6.54 20.97 3.73
C ASP A 64 -5.95 19.64 4.23
N LYS A 65 -6.46 19.14 5.35
CA LYS A 65 -6.08 17.86 5.95
C LYS A 65 -6.43 16.67 5.05
N GLU A 66 -7.59 16.69 4.41
CA GLU A 66 -8.04 15.62 3.50
C GLU A 66 -7.28 15.64 2.18
N GLN A 67 -6.97 16.82 1.65
CA GLN A 67 -6.11 16.96 0.48
C GLN A 67 -4.69 16.47 0.78
N GLN A 68 -4.13 16.82 1.94
CA GLN A 68 -2.82 16.34 2.36
C GLN A 68 -2.82 14.83 2.58
N ARG A 69 -3.91 14.26 3.12
CA ARG A 69 -4.08 12.81 3.24
C ARG A 69 -4.06 12.13 1.88
N LEU A 70 -4.81 12.65 0.90
CA LEU A 70 -4.80 12.14 -0.47
C LEU A 70 -3.39 12.19 -1.08
N GLN A 71 -2.71 13.32 -1.02
CA GLN A 71 -1.35 13.46 -1.56
C GLN A 71 -0.35 12.49 -0.91
N THR A 72 -0.47 12.30 0.41
CA THR A 72 0.36 11.34 1.15
C THR A 72 0.09 9.92 0.68
N LEU A 73 -1.17 9.53 0.55
CA LEU A 73 -1.55 8.20 0.06
C LEU A 73 -1.12 7.98 -1.39
N LEU A 74 -1.28 8.97 -2.27
CA LEU A 74 -0.79 8.87 -3.64
C LEU A 74 0.73 8.67 -3.68
N GLN A 75 1.48 9.44 -2.88
CA GLN A 75 2.93 9.27 -2.79
C GLN A 75 3.32 7.88 -2.27
N GLN A 76 2.62 7.37 -1.25
CA GLN A 76 2.94 6.09 -0.62
C GLN A 76 2.52 4.87 -1.44
N LYS A 77 1.41 4.97 -2.17
CA LYS A 77 0.79 3.82 -2.87
C LYS A 77 1.15 3.79 -4.34
N VAL A 78 1.25 4.95 -4.99
CA VAL A 78 1.48 5.06 -6.43
C VAL A 78 2.74 5.85 -6.80
N HIS A 79 3.54 6.27 -5.80
CA HIS A 79 4.84 6.94 -5.98
C HIS A 79 4.77 8.27 -6.73
N THR A 80 3.62 8.95 -6.68
CA THR A 80 3.44 10.27 -7.29
C THR A 80 2.47 11.12 -6.48
N GLN A 81 2.76 12.41 -6.36
CA GLN A 81 1.78 13.43 -5.95
C GLN A 81 1.18 14.16 -7.16
N ASN A 82 1.76 13.96 -8.35
CA ASN A 82 1.30 14.56 -9.59
C ASN A 82 0.09 13.79 -10.12
N ILE A 83 -1.10 14.39 -9.93
CA ILE A 83 -2.38 13.83 -10.38
C ILE A 83 -2.43 13.73 -11.91
N ASP A 84 -1.93 14.72 -12.65
CA ASP A 84 -1.95 14.68 -14.12
C ASP A 84 -1.16 13.50 -14.68
N GLN A 85 -0.04 13.18 -14.05
CA GLN A 85 0.78 12.02 -14.40
C GLN A 85 0.04 10.70 -14.13
N LEU A 86 -0.69 10.61 -13.01
CA LEU A 86 -1.51 9.46 -12.66
C LEU A 86 -2.65 9.25 -13.68
N LEU A 87 -3.38 10.32 -14.04
CA LEU A 87 -4.50 10.27 -14.97
C LEU A 87 -4.08 9.95 -16.41
N LYS A 88 -2.83 10.25 -16.78
CA LYS A 88 -2.27 9.94 -18.11
C LYS A 88 -1.71 8.52 -18.21
N LEU A 89 -1.53 7.82 -17.09
CA LEU A 89 -0.92 6.49 -17.07
C LEU A 89 -1.77 5.44 -17.80
N ASP A 90 -3.09 5.46 -17.55
CA ASP A 90 -4.05 4.58 -18.21
C ASP A 90 -5.30 5.41 -18.55
N SER A 91 -5.35 5.88 -19.79
CA SER A 91 -6.44 6.72 -20.29
C SER A 91 -7.77 5.97 -20.35
N LYS A 92 -7.76 4.65 -20.61
CA LYS A 92 -8.98 3.84 -20.64
C LYS A 92 -9.57 3.68 -19.25
N LEU A 93 -8.72 3.35 -18.26
CA LEU A 93 -9.14 3.25 -16.87
C LEU A 93 -9.63 4.61 -16.35
N THR A 94 -8.89 5.67 -16.65
CA THR A 94 -9.27 7.04 -16.26
C THR A 94 -10.61 7.46 -16.84
N GLN A 95 -10.86 7.18 -18.13
CA GLN A 95 -12.15 7.46 -18.76
C GLN A 95 -13.28 6.62 -18.15
N SER A 96 -13.03 5.33 -17.92
CA SER A 96 -14.01 4.43 -17.29
C SER A 96 -14.39 4.90 -15.89
N VAL A 97 -13.42 5.32 -15.09
CA VAL A 97 -13.67 5.89 -13.76
C VAL A 97 -14.43 7.20 -13.87
N LYS A 98 -13.96 8.14 -14.70
CA LYS A 98 -14.57 9.46 -14.85
C LYS A 98 -16.05 9.38 -15.26
N ALA A 99 -16.41 8.43 -16.12
CA ALA A 99 -17.79 8.21 -16.55
C ALA A 99 -18.73 7.76 -15.40
N ASN A 100 -18.18 7.17 -14.35
CA ASN A 100 -18.95 6.67 -13.19
C ASN A 100 -19.04 7.68 -12.04
N ILE A 101 -18.41 8.86 -12.15
CA ILE A 101 -18.46 9.89 -11.13
C ILE A 101 -19.77 10.66 -11.28
N VAL A 102 -20.56 10.69 -10.20
CA VAL A 102 -21.76 11.50 -10.12
C VAL A 102 -21.34 12.96 -9.97
N ALA A 103 -21.45 13.73 -11.06
CA ALA A 103 -21.15 15.16 -11.08
C ALA A 103 -22.40 15.96 -10.69
N PRO A 104 -22.42 16.68 -9.56
CA PRO A 104 -23.54 17.52 -9.18
C PRO A 104 -23.73 18.66 -10.19
N SER A 105 -24.98 18.92 -10.56
CA SER A 105 -25.35 19.89 -11.60
C SER A 105 -25.71 21.27 -11.07
N SER A 106 -26.13 21.36 -9.80
CA SER A 106 -26.50 22.61 -9.13
C SER A 106 -26.08 22.60 -7.65
N CYS A 107 -25.99 23.79 -7.05
CA CYS A 107 -25.64 23.97 -5.64
C CYS A 107 -26.73 23.52 -4.66
N GLU A 108 -27.92 23.22 -5.17
CA GLU A 108 -29.05 22.71 -4.40
C GLU A 108 -29.11 21.17 -4.39
N ASP A 109 -28.28 20.51 -5.21
CA ASP A 109 -28.25 19.04 -5.36
C ASP A 109 -27.49 18.36 -4.20
N SER A 110 -28.01 18.54 -2.98
CA SER A 110 -27.42 18.01 -1.75
C SER A 110 -27.23 16.49 -1.79
N LYS A 111 -28.09 15.76 -2.49
CA LYS A 111 -28.02 14.31 -2.64
C LYS A 111 -26.84 13.88 -3.52
N ALA A 112 -26.65 14.50 -4.68
CA ALA A 112 -25.49 14.20 -5.53
C ALA A 112 -24.18 14.58 -4.83
N VAL A 113 -24.17 15.69 -4.10
CA VAL A 113 -23.00 16.14 -3.33
C VAL A 113 -22.64 15.16 -2.22
N GLN A 114 -23.62 14.72 -1.43
CA GLN A 114 -23.37 13.72 -0.39
C GLN A 114 -22.84 12.41 -1.00
N THR A 115 -23.46 11.97 -2.11
CA THR A 115 -23.00 10.76 -2.82
C THR A 115 -21.55 10.91 -3.31
N LEU A 116 -21.17 12.10 -3.79
CA LEU A 116 -19.80 12.38 -4.24
C LEU A 116 -18.80 12.32 -3.07
N LEU A 117 -19.16 12.87 -1.90
CA LEU A 117 -18.35 12.81 -0.68
C LEU A 117 -18.21 11.38 -0.15
N ASP A 118 -19.31 10.64 -0.06
CA ASP A 118 -19.30 9.24 0.40
C ASP A 118 -18.42 8.39 -0.52
N ASN A 119 -18.55 8.56 -1.84
CA ASN A 119 -17.72 7.86 -2.82
C ASN A 119 -16.24 8.27 -2.73
N TYR A 120 -15.95 9.54 -2.42
CA TYR A 120 -14.59 9.99 -2.17
C TYR A 120 -13.98 9.31 -0.93
N GLU A 121 -14.72 9.23 0.17
CA GLU A 121 -14.27 8.56 1.40
C GLU A 121 -14.00 7.07 1.15
N VAL A 122 -14.91 6.38 0.45
CA VAL A 122 -14.75 4.97 0.07
C VAL A 122 -13.53 4.78 -0.83
N ALA A 123 -13.33 5.66 -1.81
CA ALA A 123 -12.17 5.59 -2.69
C ALA A 123 -10.87 5.82 -1.90
N LEU A 124 -10.84 6.83 -1.03
CA LEU A 124 -9.68 7.17 -0.22
C LEU A 124 -9.33 6.04 0.76
N PHE A 125 -10.34 5.43 1.40
CA PHE A 125 -10.17 4.26 2.25
C PHE A 125 -9.63 3.07 1.46
N SER A 126 -10.18 2.81 0.27
CA SER A 126 -9.71 1.75 -0.63
C SER A 126 -8.24 1.93 -1.00
N LEU A 127 -7.80 3.17 -1.24
CA LEU A 127 -6.40 3.50 -1.50
C LEU A 127 -5.52 3.30 -0.24
N ASP A 128 -6.03 3.65 0.94
CA ASP A 128 -5.34 3.49 2.23
C ASP A 128 -5.00 2.02 2.51
N ILE A 129 -5.94 1.11 2.24
CA ILE A 129 -5.74 -0.34 2.42
C ILE A 129 -5.04 -1.02 1.22
N ALA A 130 -4.88 -0.33 0.09
CA ALA A 130 -4.28 -0.93 -1.10
C ALA A 130 -2.80 -1.26 -0.89
N MET A 131 -2.31 -2.30 -1.58
CA MET A 131 -0.88 -2.57 -1.65
C MET A 131 -0.20 -1.53 -2.54
N PRO A 132 0.95 -0.95 -2.13
CA PRO A 132 1.71 -0.05 -2.99
C PRO A 132 2.12 -0.73 -4.29
N LEU A 133 2.23 0.05 -5.36
CA LEU A 133 2.83 -0.43 -6.61
C LEU A 133 4.25 -0.89 -6.38
N GLU A 134 4.64 -2.00 -7.01
CA GLU A 134 6.01 -2.49 -6.93
C GLU A 134 6.98 -1.59 -7.70
N ARG A 135 6.47 -0.84 -8.68
CA ARG A 135 7.23 0.04 -9.55
C ARG A 135 6.60 1.44 -9.58
N ALA A 136 7.44 2.47 -9.54
CA ALA A 136 7.00 3.84 -9.67
C ALA A 136 6.40 4.11 -11.06
N ILE A 137 5.32 4.91 -11.10
CA ILE A 137 4.54 5.21 -12.30
C ILE A 137 5.36 5.96 -13.36
N SER A 138 6.38 6.73 -12.97
CA SER A 138 7.42 7.20 -13.89
C SER A 138 8.71 7.53 -13.14
N ARG A 139 9.86 7.40 -13.82
CA ARG A 139 11.10 8.11 -13.44
C ARG A 139 10.84 9.61 -13.67
N SER A 140 10.20 10.28 -12.73
CA SER A 140 10.09 11.74 -12.75
C SER A 140 11.07 12.31 -11.74
N THR A 141 11.86 13.27 -12.22
CA THR A 141 12.85 14.04 -11.46
C THR A 141 12.27 14.46 -10.12
N ALA A 142 12.86 13.92 -9.06
CA ALA A 142 12.56 14.29 -7.69
C ALA A 142 12.57 15.82 -7.55
N VAL A 143 11.39 16.41 -7.39
CA VAL A 143 11.29 17.66 -6.64
C VAL A 143 11.79 17.29 -5.25
N LYS A 144 12.99 17.78 -4.93
CA LYS A 144 13.63 17.64 -3.63
C LYS A 144 12.81 18.44 -2.61
N THR A 145 11.72 17.86 -2.12
CA THR A 145 11.29 18.11 -0.75
C THR A 145 12.36 17.48 0.15
N PRO A 146 12.88 18.17 1.17
CA PRO A 146 13.85 17.60 2.10
C PRO A 146 13.11 16.68 3.08
N GLN A 147 12.60 15.56 2.57
CA GLN A 147 12.39 14.37 3.38
C GLN A 147 13.46 13.41 2.91
N ALA A 148 14.41 13.13 3.82
CA ALA A 148 15.50 12.18 3.62
C ALA A 148 14.99 11.01 2.77
N SER A 149 15.63 10.77 1.62
CA SER A 149 15.30 9.73 0.67
C SER A 149 15.43 8.37 1.35
N SER A 150 14.41 7.98 2.10
CA SER A 150 14.38 6.72 2.80
C SER A 150 14.03 5.66 1.78
N SER A 151 14.89 4.64 1.68
CA SER A 151 14.67 3.52 0.76
C SER A 151 13.30 2.88 1.01
N ALA A 152 12.71 2.21 0.02
CA ALA A 152 11.42 1.51 0.19
C ALA A 152 11.43 0.54 1.39
N VAL A 153 12.60 0.02 1.75
CA VAL A 153 12.86 -0.78 2.97
C VAL A 153 12.59 0.05 4.23
N GLN A 154 13.19 1.24 4.33
CA GLN A 154 13.02 2.13 5.47
C GLN A 154 11.55 2.58 5.59
N GLN A 155 10.90 2.92 4.49
CA GLN A 155 9.47 3.28 4.51
C GLN A 155 8.57 2.15 5.02
N LEU A 156 8.85 0.89 4.64
CA LEU A 156 8.10 -0.26 5.16
C LEU A 156 8.35 -0.42 6.67
N ILE A 157 9.60 -0.30 7.11
CA ILE A 157 9.94 -0.38 8.53
C ILE A 157 9.23 0.72 9.32
N ASP A 158 9.26 1.95 8.83
CA ASP A 158 8.71 3.14 9.49
C ASP A 158 7.18 3.09 9.62
N ARG A 159 6.48 2.52 8.62
CA ARG A 159 5.01 2.36 8.68
C ARG A 159 4.54 1.15 9.50
N SER A 160 5.43 0.22 9.85
CA SER A 160 5.08 -1.00 10.58
C SER A 160 5.07 -0.76 12.07
N HIS A 161 3.97 -1.02 12.76
CA HIS A 161 3.91 -0.90 14.22
C HIS A 161 4.74 -2.00 14.91
N ALA A 162 4.66 -3.23 14.41
CA ALA A 162 5.43 -4.36 14.87
C ALA A 162 6.05 -5.11 13.69
N ILE A 163 7.24 -5.66 13.92
CA ILE A 163 7.98 -6.45 12.95
C ILE A 163 8.50 -7.68 13.67
N ALA A 164 8.29 -8.86 13.10
CA ALA A 164 8.73 -10.11 13.71
C ALA A 164 9.35 -11.04 12.68
N LEU A 165 10.46 -11.68 13.06
CA LEU A 165 11.00 -12.85 12.37
C LEU A 165 10.35 -14.09 12.98
N VAL A 166 9.73 -14.92 12.14
CA VAL A 166 8.94 -16.06 12.56
C VAL A 166 9.34 -17.32 11.82
N ASN A 167 9.19 -18.47 12.49
CA ASN A 167 9.37 -19.78 11.89
C ASN A 167 8.02 -20.47 11.71
N VAL A 168 7.81 -21.14 10.59
CA VAL A 168 6.65 -22.02 10.41
C VAL A 168 6.93 -23.34 11.12
N VAL A 169 6.10 -23.69 12.10
CA VAL A 169 6.21 -24.92 12.89
C VAL A 169 4.85 -25.59 13.01
N ASP A 170 4.84 -26.91 13.23
CA ASP A 170 3.61 -27.65 13.51
C ASP A 170 3.12 -27.31 14.93
N LYS A 171 1.81 -27.04 15.09
CA LYS A 171 1.16 -26.85 16.39
C LYS A 171 1.47 -27.98 17.38
N GLN A 172 1.55 -29.22 16.89
CA GLN A 172 1.80 -30.39 17.73
C GLN A 172 3.18 -30.37 18.42
N GLN A 173 4.13 -29.58 17.90
CA GLN A 173 5.47 -29.45 18.49
C GLN A 173 5.52 -28.41 19.62
N LEU A 174 4.40 -27.76 19.93
CA LEU A 174 4.32 -26.64 20.86
C LEU A 174 3.40 -26.97 22.03
N ASN A 175 3.77 -26.51 23.22
CA ASN A 175 2.90 -26.62 24.39
C ASN A 175 1.73 -25.62 24.33
N ALA A 176 0.73 -25.77 25.19
CA ALA A 176 -0.48 -24.92 25.15
C ALA A 176 -0.19 -23.42 25.35
N VAL A 177 0.76 -23.08 26.22
CA VAL A 177 1.17 -21.68 26.48
C VAL A 177 1.85 -21.09 25.25
N GLN A 178 2.72 -21.86 24.62
CA GLN A 178 3.38 -21.53 23.37
C GLN A 178 2.36 -21.35 22.25
N GLN A 179 1.42 -22.27 22.06
CA GLN A 179 0.38 -22.14 21.04
C GLN A 179 -0.47 -20.87 21.23
N ALA A 180 -0.77 -20.48 22.47
CA ALA A 180 -1.49 -19.24 22.77
C ALA A 180 -0.69 -17.96 22.44
N ASN A 181 0.64 -18.05 22.42
CA ASN A 181 1.54 -16.92 22.17
C ASN A 181 2.04 -16.84 20.71
N TYR A 182 1.70 -17.82 19.87
CA TYR A 182 2.22 -17.94 18.51
C TYR A 182 1.14 -17.73 17.44
N LEU A 183 1.56 -17.31 16.26
CA LEU A 183 0.64 -16.75 15.26
C LEU A 183 0.03 -17.87 14.45
N HIS A 184 -1.26 -17.81 14.20
CA HIS A 184 -1.93 -18.80 13.37
C HIS A 184 -1.95 -18.36 11.91
N PRO A 185 -1.26 -19.07 11.00
CA PRO A 185 -1.35 -18.81 9.58
C PRO A 185 -2.74 -19.07 9.03
N ASP A 186 -3.47 -19.97 9.67
CA ASP A 186 -4.89 -20.16 9.52
C ASP A 186 -5.40 -20.65 10.89
N TYR A 187 -6.53 -20.11 11.37
CA TYR A 187 -7.16 -20.58 12.61
C TYR A 187 -7.42 -22.09 12.56
N SER A 188 -7.75 -22.62 11.38
CA SER A 188 -7.98 -24.04 11.13
C SER A 188 -6.73 -24.83 10.71
N GLY A 189 -5.63 -24.15 10.35
CA GLY A 189 -4.43 -24.78 9.83
C GLY A 189 -3.60 -25.51 10.90
N ARG A 190 -2.85 -26.54 10.49
CA ARG A 190 -1.97 -27.32 11.39
C ARG A 190 -0.70 -26.57 11.81
N TYR A 191 -0.24 -25.61 11.02
CA TYR A 191 0.99 -24.88 11.26
C TYR A 191 0.75 -23.57 12.00
N VAL A 192 1.79 -23.05 12.66
CA VAL A 192 1.85 -21.75 13.33
C VAL A 192 3.18 -21.04 13.07
N PHE A 193 3.15 -19.72 13.14
CA PHE A 193 4.35 -18.88 13.17
C PHE A 193 4.85 -18.73 14.60
N LYS A 194 5.99 -19.35 14.86
CA LYS A 194 6.75 -19.18 16.10
C LYS A 194 7.69 -18.00 15.99
N VAL A 195 7.42 -16.93 16.73
CA VAL A 195 8.28 -15.74 16.75
C VAL A 195 9.66 -16.09 17.32
N GLN A 196 10.72 -15.71 16.58
CA GLN A 196 12.12 -15.85 16.99
C GLN A 196 12.65 -14.52 17.54
N HIS A 197 12.43 -13.44 16.79
CA HIS A 197 12.95 -12.11 17.07
C HIS A 197 11.91 -11.07 16.68
N GLY A 198 11.91 -9.94 17.38
CA GLY A 198 11.01 -8.84 17.08
C GLY A 198 11.64 -7.46 17.24
N TRP A 199 11.07 -6.52 16.52
CA TRP A 199 11.46 -5.12 16.48
C TRP A 199 10.22 -4.24 16.65
N ARG A 200 10.42 -3.05 17.21
CA ARG A 200 9.37 -2.08 17.55
C ARG A 200 8.42 -2.63 18.60
N ALA A 201 7.10 -2.47 18.41
CA ALA A 201 6.13 -2.98 19.36
C ALA A 201 6.08 -4.50 19.34
N ASN A 202 5.73 -5.09 20.49
CA ASN A 202 5.29 -6.48 20.56
C ASN A 202 3.76 -6.47 20.45
N ILE A 203 3.24 -7.26 19.52
CA ILE A 203 1.82 -7.51 19.38
C ILE A 203 1.53 -8.92 19.91
N ASN A 204 0.51 -9.04 20.76
CA ASN A 204 0.13 -10.30 21.39
C ASN A 204 -0.80 -11.17 20.52
N TYR A 205 -1.37 -10.61 19.45
CA TYR A 205 -2.34 -11.28 18.57
C TYR A 205 -2.28 -10.69 17.15
N TYR A 206 -2.36 -11.55 16.13
CA TYR A 206 -2.14 -11.15 14.74
C TYR A 206 -3.42 -11.54 13.98
N LEU A 207 -4.02 -10.56 13.30
CA LEU A 207 -5.35 -10.70 12.71
C LEU A 207 -5.26 -10.89 11.20
N GLY A 208 -5.84 -12.01 10.74
CA GLY A 208 -5.86 -12.43 9.34
C GLY A 208 -4.48 -12.83 8.85
N MET A 209 -4.41 -13.77 7.91
CA MET A 209 -3.14 -14.04 7.25
C MET A 209 -3.29 -14.27 5.76
N HIS A 210 -2.24 -13.88 5.05
CA HIS A 210 -2.14 -13.85 3.59
C HIS A 210 -1.66 -15.16 2.95
N ILE A 211 -1.32 -16.19 3.74
CA ILE A 211 -0.66 -17.41 3.24
C ILE A 211 -1.36 -18.65 3.82
N PHE A 212 -2.05 -19.40 2.97
CA PHE A 212 -2.54 -20.72 3.33
C PHE A 212 -1.40 -21.75 3.16
N VAL A 213 -1.08 -22.49 4.22
CA VAL A 213 -0.04 -23.53 4.19
C VAL A 213 -0.73 -24.90 4.20
N ALA A 214 -0.76 -25.54 3.02
CA ALA A 214 -1.24 -26.91 2.88
C ALA A 214 -0.15 -27.92 3.29
N ASP A 215 -0.54 -29.04 3.89
CA ASP A 215 0.40 -30.10 4.32
C ASP A 215 1.31 -30.59 3.19
N LYS A 216 0.79 -30.70 1.97
CA LYS A 216 1.55 -31.14 0.78
C LYS A 216 2.62 -30.16 0.30
N ASP A 217 2.58 -28.91 0.77
CA ASP A 217 3.43 -27.82 0.29
C ASP A 217 4.38 -27.31 1.38
N ILE A 218 4.32 -27.85 2.61
CA ILE A 218 5.17 -27.43 3.74
C ILE A 218 6.66 -27.58 3.44
N ASP A 219 7.06 -28.65 2.76
CA ASP A 219 8.45 -28.92 2.41
C ASP A 219 8.99 -28.00 1.31
N LYS A 220 8.08 -27.34 0.57
CA LYS A 220 8.43 -26.37 -0.48
C LYS A 220 8.39 -24.93 0.03
N LEU A 221 7.79 -24.70 1.19
CA LEU A 221 7.65 -23.38 1.79
C LEU A 221 8.95 -23.01 2.52
N GLU A 222 9.36 -21.75 2.41
CA GLU A 222 10.44 -21.23 3.24
C GLU A 222 10.04 -21.37 4.73
N LYS A 223 10.95 -21.86 5.57
CA LYS A 223 10.63 -22.12 6.99
C LYS A 223 10.64 -20.86 7.83
N GLN A 224 11.28 -19.79 7.35
CA GLN A 224 11.44 -18.54 8.08
C GLN A 224 10.91 -17.35 7.28
N TRP A 225 10.20 -16.47 7.96
CA TRP A 225 9.53 -15.32 7.37
C TRP A 225 9.71 -14.07 8.23
N LEU A 226 9.89 -12.93 7.58
CA LEU A 226 9.83 -11.61 8.22
C LEU A 226 8.47 -10.99 7.94
N ILE A 227 7.73 -10.70 9.01
CA ILE A 227 6.38 -10.17 8.94
C ILE A 227 6.32 -8.75 9.48
N PHE A 228 5.46 -7.94 8.85
CA PHE A 228 5.29 -6.51 9.12
C PHE A 228 3.82 -6.24 9.39
N LEU A 229 3.52 -5.54 10.48
CA LEU A 229 2.15 -5.41 10.97
C LEU A 229 1.78 -3.99 11.29
N ASP A 230 0.50 -3.68 11.16
CA ASP A 230 -0.07 -2.42 11.59
C ASP A 230 -0.31 -2.41 13.12
N LYS A 231 -0.80 -1.28 13.62
CA LYS A 231 -1.13 -1.09 15.04
C LYS A 231 -2.25 -1.99 15.57
N ASN A 232 -3.04 -2.59 14.68
CA ASN A 232 -4.17 -3.46 15.01
C ASN A 232 -3.79 -4.95 14.91
N GLY A 233 -2.56 -5.27 14.51
CA GLY A 233 -2.09 -6.64 14.30
C GLY A 233 -2.39 -7.22 12.92
N HIS A 234 -2.80 -6.40 11.94
CA HIS A 234 -2.99 -6.87 10.56
C HIS A 234 -1.68 -6.92 9.79
N PHE A 235 -1.57 -7.87 8.87
CA PHE A 235 -0.41 -8.00 8.00
C PHE A 235 -0.34 -6.85 6.98
N ILE A 236 0.74 -6.09 7.05
CA ILE A 236 1.15 -5.14 6.01
C ILE A 236 1.94 -5.86 4.92
N LYS A 237 2.84 -6.77 5.32
CA LYS A 237 3.66 -7.58 4.41
C LYS A 237 4.22 -8.82 5.12
N ALA A 238 4.41 -9.89 4.36
CA ALA A 238 5.19 -11.06 4.78
C ALA A 238 6.25 -11.36 3.71
N LEU A 239 7.49 -11.61 4.14
CA LEU A 239 8.63 -11.87 3.27
C LEU A 239 9.31 -13.17 3.67
N GLU A 240 9.55 -14.05 2.71
CA GLU A 240 10.47 -15.17 2.87
C GLU A 240 11.86 -14.67 3.31
N PHE A 241 12.55 -15.45 4.14
CA PHE A 241 13.85 -15.06 4.71
C PHE A 241 14.87 -14.61 3.66
N ASN A 242 14.91 -15.29 2.51
CA ASN A 242 15.82 -14.94 1.40
C ASN A 242 15.59 -13.51 0.88
N LYS A 243 14.33 -13.05 0.88
CA LYS A 243 13.91 -11.70 0.47
C LYS A 243 13.96 -10.69 1.62
N ALA A 244 14.06 -11.16 2.87
CA ALA A 244 14.06 -10.34 4.07
C ALA A 244 15.44 -9.73 4.42
N ARG A 245 16.54 -10.23 3.83
CA ARG A 245 17.92 -9.78 4.14
C ARG A 245 18.10 -8.24 4.14
N PRO A 246 17.62 -7.47 3.14
CA PRO A 246 17.79 -6.01 3.15
C PRO A 246 17.11 -5.33 4.34
N TYR A 247 15.98 -5.88 4.79
CA TYR A 247 15.22 -5.36 5.93
C TYR A 247 15.90 -5.69 7.25
N LEU A 248 16.38 -6.93 7.41
CA LEU A 248 17.12 -7.36 8.59
C LEU A 248 18.40 -6.53 8.79
N ASN A 249 19.13 -6.25 7.70
CA ASN A 249 20.33 -5.39 7.76
C ASN A 249 20.01 -3.96 8.23
N THR A 250 18.79 -3.48 7.97
CA THR A 250 18.35 -2.14 8.37
C THR A 250 17.83 -2.13 9.82
N LEU A 251 17.13 -3.19 10.23
CA LEU A 251 16.55 -3.35 11.57
C LEU A 251 17.59 -3.53 12.68
N LYS A 252 18.82 -3.96 12.33
CA LYS A 252 19.92 -4.24 13.27
C LYS A 252 19.46 -5.23 14.36
N ASP A 253 19.76 -4.96 15.62
CA ASP A 253 19.53 -5.86 16.74
C ASP A 253 18.04 -6.00 17.08
N ALA A 254 17.62 -7.22 17.38
CA ALA A 254 16.28 -7.50 17.86
C ALA A 254 16.03 -6.79 19.20
N GLN A 255 14.88 -6.14 19.32
CA GLN A 255 14.48 -5.42 20.53
C GLN A 255 13.76 -6.34 21.53
N TRP A 256 13.20 -7.44 21.05
CA TRP A 256 12.52 -8.41 21.90
C TRP A 256 12.49 -9.81 21.28
N ARG A 257 12.24 -10.83 22.11
CA ARG A 257 12.08 -12.23 21.73
C ARG A 257 11.26 -13.00 22.77
N TYR A 258 10.74 -14.17 22.41
CA TYR A 258 10.18 -15.10 23.38
C TYR A 258 11.22 -16.16 23.74
N ASP A 259 11.27 -16.55 25.02
CA ASP A 259 12.08 -17.70 25.45
C ASP A 259 11.39 -19.04 25.15
N VAL A 260 12.05 -20.14 25.52
CA VAL A 260 11.52 -21.50 25.35
C VAL A 260 10.23 -21.74 26.14
N TYR A 261 9.95 -20.95 27.17
CA TYR A 261 8.73 -21.03 27.97
C TYR A 261 7.62 -20.10 27.47
N GLY A 262 7.91 -19.26 26.47
CA GLY A 262 6.97 -18.30 25.91
C GLY A 262 6.92 -16.97 26.67
N ASN A 263 7.90 -16.67 27.54
CA ASN A 263 7.98 -15.36 28.19
C ASN A 263 8.63 -14.33 27.27
N LEU A 264 8.11 -13.11 27.29
CA LEU A 264 8.66 -11.99 26.53
C LEU A 264 9.92 -11.44 27.20
N HIS A 265 11.04 -11.50 26.49
CA HIS A 265 12.29 -10.84 26.84
C HIS A 265 12.47 -9.59 25.97
N ARG A 266 12.77 -8.46 26.60
CA ARG A 266 13.09 -7.20 25.92
C ARG A 266 14.57 -6.89 26.14
N ASN A 267 15.27 -6.55 25.06
CA ASN A 267 16.68 -6.16 25.07
C ASN A 267 16.83 -4.66 25.34
#